data_AF-A0A821DAQ2-F1
#
_entry.id   AF-A0A821DAQ2-F1
#
_cell.length_a   1.000
_cell.length_b   1.000
_cell.length_c   1.000
_cell.angle_alpha   90.00
_cell.angle_beta   90.00
_cell.angle_gamma   90.00
#
_symmetry.space_group_name_H-M   'P 1'
#
loop_
_entity.id
_entity.type
_entity.pdbx_description
1 polymer ?
#
loop_
_entity_poly.entity_id
_entity_poly.type
_entity_poly.pdbx_seq_one_letter_code
_entity_poly.pdbx_strand_id
1 'polypeptide(L)' 'LFEKCNDITSFGQRLSFDECEILKSNQDYLRRALNIKHIDIRLTNDTTMLNNFEDIVPGKPLIHFHHE' A
#
# COMPACT_ATOMS: atom_id res chain seq x y z
N LEU A 1 23.14 -7.16 21.74
CA LEU A 1 22.43 -6.02 22.35
C LEU A 1 21.87 -5.19 21.21
N PHE A 2 20.54 -5.19 21.09
CA PHE A 2 19.76 -4.73 19.94
C PHE A 2 20.22 -3.36 19.41
N GLU A 3 20.50 -3.31 18.11
CA GLU A 3 20.62 -2.05 17.37
C GLU A 3 19.30 -1.29 17.52
N LYS A 4 19.39 -0.11 18.12
CA LYS A 4 18.32 0.89 18.14
C LYS A 4 17.99 1.22 16.69
N CYS A 5 16.91 0.64 16.18
CA CYS A 5 16.24 1.14 15.00
C CYS A 5 15.64 2.49 15.42
N ASN A 6 16.39 3.56 15.14
CA ASN A 6 15.97 4.92 15.44
C ASN A 6 14.58 5.14 14.84
N ASP A 7 13.66 5.55 15.70
CA ASP A 7 12.42 6.24 15.36
C ASP A 7 12.73 7.36 14.35
N ILE A 8 12.58 7.05 13.06
CA ILE A 8 12.42 8.07 12.02
C ILE A 8 10.94 8.45 12.08
N THR A 9 10.63 9.26 13.08
CA THR A 9 9.40 10.03 13.13
C THR A 9 9.25 10.83 11.83
N SER A 10 8.21 10.50 11.06
CA SER A 10 7.22 11.49 10.62
C SER A 10 7.71 12.75 9.88
N PHE A 11 8.77 12.68 9.07
CA PHE A 11 9.11 13.75 8.12
C PHE A 11 8.98 13.26 6.68
N GLY A 12 7.78 13.44 6.12
CA GLY A 12 7.58 13.65 4.67
C GLY A 12 8.30 12.69 3.72
N GLN A 13 8.28 11.38 3.99
CA GLN A 13 8.80 10.38 3.06
C GLN A 13 7.87 10.28 1.86
N ARG A 14 8.07 11.19 0.91
CA ARG A 14 7.53 11.03 -0.43
C ARG A 14 8.43 10.04 -1.15
N LEU A 15 7.83 8.99 -1.70
CA LEU A 15 8.54 8.07 -2.56
C LEU A 15 9.08 8.85 -3.78
N SER A 16 10.23 8.44 -4.29
CA SER A 16 10.83 9.03 -5.50
C SER A 16 10.07 8.67 -6.78
N PHE A 17 9.02 7.87 -6.66
CA PHE A 17 8.22 7.33 -7.75
C PHE A 17 6.72 7.38 -7.38
N ASP A 18 5.86 7.28 -8.40
CA ASP A 18 4.43 7.12 -8.21
C ASP A 18 4.09 5.64 -7.90
N GLU A 19 3.85 5.35 -6.62
CA GLU A 19 3.53 4.00 -6.15
C GLU A 19 2.24 3.45 -6.78
N CYS A 20 1.23 4.30 -6.97
CA CYS A 20 -0.06 3.90 -7.54
C CYS A 20 0.09 3.53 -9.01
N GLU A 21 0.87 4.30 -9.77
CA GLU A 21 1.19 4.00 -11.17
C GLU A 21 1.93 2.66 -11.30
N ILE A 22 2.93 2.40 -10.45
CA ILE A 22 3.69 1.15 -10.47
C ILE A 22 2.78 -0.05 -10.19
N LEU A 23 1.93 0.03 -9.16
CA LEU A 23 1.01 -1.06 -8.81
C LEU A 23 0.01 -1.33 -9.93
N LYS A 24 -0.59 -0.27 -10.51
CA LYS A 24 -1.52 -0.39 -11.64
C LYS A 24 -0.85 -0.99 -12.88
N SER A 25 0.36 -0.56 -13.20
CA SER A 25 1.12 -1.07 -14.35
C SER A 25 1.46 -2.56 -14.22
N ASN A 26 1.58 -3.08 -12.99
CA ASN A 26 1.92 -4.47 -12.71
C ASN A 26 0.70 -5.32 -12.30
N GLN A 27 -0.52 -4.78 -12.35
CA GLN A 27 -1.72 -5.41 -11.82
C GLN A 27 -1.99 -6.80 -12.43
N ASP A 28 -1.79 -6.97 -13.74
CA ASP A 28 -1.98 -8.25 -14.42
C ASP A 28 -0.94 -9.32 -14.05
N TYR A 29 0.28 -8.89 -13.75
CA TYR A 29 1.31 -9.79 -13.24
C TYR A 29 0.94 -10.23 -11.82
N LEU A 30 0.59 -9.29 -10.94
CA LEU A 30 0.18 -9.56 -9.57
C LEU A 30 -1.02 -10.50 -9.50
N ARG A 31 -2.02 -10.27 -10.36
CA ARG A 31 -3.23 -11.10 -10.46
C ARG A 31 -2.90 -12.56 -10.76
N ARG A 32 -2.00 -12.79 -11.72
CA ARG A 32 -1.55 -14.13 -12.12
C ARG A 32 -0.66 -14.77 -11.07
N ALA A 33 0.30 -14.01 -10.53
CA ALA A 33 1.25 -14.50 -9.54
C ALA A 33 0.58 -14.92 -8.23
N LEU A 34 -0.43 -14.16 -7.79
CA LEU A 34 -1.16 -14.43 -6.56
C LEU A 34 -2.40 -15.31 -6.78
N ASN A 35 -2.72 -15.66 -8.03
CA ASN A 35 -3.92 -16.40 -8.41
C ASN A 35 -5.22 -15.79 -7.85
N ILE A 36 -5.38 -14.47 -8.02
CA ILE A 36 -6.56 -13.72 -7.55
C ILE A 36 -7.42 -13.36 -8.76
N LYS A 37 -8.75 -13.33 -8.60
CA LYS A 37 -9.67 -13.01 -9.71
C LYS A 37 -9.64 -11.52 -10.09
N HIS A 38 -9.64 -10.65 -9.08
CA HIS A 38 -9.69 -9.20 -9.24
C HIS A 38 -8.81 -8.51 -8.19
N ILE A 39 -8.09 -7.47 -8.59
CA ILE A 39 -7.30 -6.62 -7.71
C ILE A 39 -7.83 -5.21 -7.90
N ASP A 40 -8.12 -4.51 -6.80
CA ASP A 40 -8.53 -3.10 -6.81
C ASP A 40 -7.47 -2.26 -6.09
N ILE A 41 -7.00 -1.20 -6.74
CA ILE A 41 -5.93 -0.32 -6.22
C ILE A 41 -6.51 1.08 -6.11
N ARG A 42 -6.63 1.58 -4.87
CA ARG A 42 -7.24 2.87 -4.55
C ARG A 42 -6.26 3.75 -3.79
N LEU A 43 -6.33 5.06 -4.02
CA LEU A 43 -5.62 6.03 -3.19
C LEU A 43 -6.37 6.22 -1.88
N THR A 44 -5.64 6.53 -0.82
CA THR A 44 -6.21 6.82 0.52
C THR A 44 -7.20 7.99 0.50
N ASN A 45 -7.05 8.90 -0.46
CA ASN A 45 -7.89 10.08 -0.62
C ASN A 45 -9.26 9.74 -1.24
N ASP A 46 -9.39 8.57 -1.87
CA ASP A 46 -10.60 8.14 -2.59
C ASP A 46 -11.52 7.28 -1.71
N THR A 47 -11.06 6.87 -0.52
CA THR A 47 -11.80 6.01 0.40
C THR A 47 -12.44 6.84 1.52
N THR A 48 -13.76 6.98 1.52
CA THR A 48 -14.53 7.53 2.65
C THR A 48 -14.80 6.50 3.76
N MET A 49 -14.24 5.29 3.66
CA MET A 49 -14.73 4.08 4.34
C MET A 49 -13.73 3.38 5.27
N LEU A 50 -12.54 3.92 5.50
CA LEU A 50 -11.56 3.32 6.41
C LEU A 50 -11.31 4.24 7.60
N ASN A 51 -11.89 3.89 8.75
CA ASN A 51 -11.75 4.66 10.00
C ASN A 51 -10.32 4.66 10.57
N ASN A 52 -9.37 3.93 9.96
CA ASN A 52 -8.00 3.76 10.43
C ASN A 52 -6.96 4.09 9.33
N PHE A 53 -7.02 5.30 8.77
CA PHE A 53 -5.96 5.79 7.86
C PHE A 53 -4.62 6.04 8.57
N GLU A 54 -4.61 6.09 9.90
CA GLU A 54 -3.44 6.41 10.71
C GLU A 54 -2.28 5.42 10.50
N ASP A 55 -2.57 4.19 10.05
CA ASP A 55 -1.57 3.15 9.81
C ASP A 55 -1.13 3.01 8.35
N ILE A 56 -1.72 3.77 7.41
CA ILE A 56 -1.37 3.69 5.99
C ILE A 56 -0.27 4.70 5.68
N VAL A 57 0.90 4.20 5.29
CA VAL A 57 2.07 5.04 4.97
C VAL A 57 2.63 4.71 3.59
N PRO A 58 3.22 5.68 2.86
CA PRO A 58 3.85 5.42 1.56
C PRO A 58 4.85 4.25 1.62
N GLY A 59 4.81 3.36 0.63
CA GLY A 59 5.66 2.17 0.58
C GLY A 59 5.21 1.00 1.46
N LYS A 60 4.12 1.17 2.22
CA LYS A 60 3.45 0.10 2.98
C LYS A 60 1.93 0.20 2.77
N PRO A 61 1.43 -0.15 1.57
CA PRO A 61 0.00 -0.10 1.30
C PRO A 61 -0.74 -1.12 2.16
N LEU A 62 -1.95 -0.76 2.60
CA LEU A 62 -2.86 -1.69 3.26
C LEU A 62 -3.43 -2.66 2.23
N ILE A 63 -3.37 -3.96 2.53
CA ILE A 63 -3.90 -5.02 1.67
C ILE A 63 -5.07 -5.70 2.38
N HIS A 64 -6.21 -5.78 1.72
CA HIS A 64 -7.39 -6.46 2.23
C HIS A 64 -7.90 -7.49 1.21
N PHE A 65 -8.11 -8.72 1.66
CA PHE A 65 -8.66 -9.79 0.83
C PHE A 65 -10.14 -9.98 1.14
N HIS A 66 -10.96 -9.92 0.10
CA HIS A 66 -12.34 -10.36 0.18
C HIS A 66 -12.43 -11.74 -0.47
N HIS A 67 -12.86 -12.73 0.30
CA HIS A 67 -13.26 -14.03 -0.24
C HIS A 67 -14.77 -13.96 -0.50
N GLU A 68 -15.18 -14.23 -1.73
CA GLU A 68 -16.58 -14.50 -2.08
C GLU A 68 -16.90 -15.98 -1.89
#